data_AF-A0A9D7T977-F1
#
_entry.id   AF-A0A9D7T977-F1
#
_cell.length_a   1.000
_cell.length_b   1.000
_cell.length_c   1.000
_cell.angle_alpha   90.00
_cell.angle_beta   90.00
_cell.angle_gamma   90.00
#
_symmetry.space_group_name_H-M   'P 1'
#
loop_
_entity.id
_entity.type
_entity.pdbx_description
1 polymer ?
#
loop_
_entity_poly.entity_id
_entity_poly.type
_entity_poly.pdbx_seq_one_letter_code
_entity_poly.pdbx_strand_id
1 'polypeptide(L)' 'MNDTSNRIELPPARTGRPASHPRRYAPDELVRFDARIPARLAKQLYDVALSDGRSVTAVHADLLAAALECRGVAMD' A
#
# COMPACT_ATOMS: atom_id res chain seq x y z
N MET A 1 14.12 -20.96 16.39
CA MET A 1 14.45 -19.57 16.76
C MET A 1 13.72 -18.69 15.77
N ASN A 2 12.70 -17.93 16.22
CA ASN A 2 11.95 -17.05 15.32
C ASN A 2 12.87 -15.91 14.92
N ASP A 3 13.26 -15.88 13.64
CA ASP A 3 14.04 -14.79 13.07
C ASP A 3 13.18 -13.53 13.04
N THR A 4 13.19 -12.79 14.14
CA THR A 4 12.52 -11.49 14.25
C THR A 4 13.18 -10.42 13.39
N SER A 5 14.35 -10.71 12.80
CA SER A 5 15.17 -9.77 12.03
C SER A 5 14.63 -9.49 10.63
N ASN A 6 13.78 -10.37 10.09
CA ASN A 6 13.20 -10.22 8.75
C ASN A 6 11.74 -9.69 8.78
N ARG A 7 11.33 -9.02 9.85
CA ARG A 7 9.96 -8.48 9.94
C ARG A 7 9.93 -7.06 9.40
N ILE A 8 8.92 -6.77 8.58
CA ILE A 8 8.63 -5.43 8.12
C ILE A 8 7.95 -4.66 9.25
N GLU A 9 8.53 -3.53 9.64
CA GLU A 9 7.96 -2.64 10.65
C GLU A 9 7.15 -1.53 9.99
N LEU A 10 5.86 -1.48 10.29
CA LEU A 10 4.97 -0.40 9.88
C LEU A 10 4.82 0.60 11.04
N PRO A 11 5.31 1.84 10.88
CA PRO A 11 5.22 2.84 11.94
C PRO A 11 3.75 3.24 12.19
N PRO A 12 3.43 3.70 13.40
CA PRO A 12 2.10 4.22 13.69
C PRO A 12 1.82 5.45 12.84
N ALA A 13 0.93 5.31 11.86
CA ALA A 13 0.49 6.38 10.98
C ALA A 13 -1.00 6.69 11.21
N ARG A 14 -1.41 7.92 10.86
CA ARG A 14 -2.80 8.34 10.94
C ARG A 14 -3.63 7.69 9.84
N THR A 15 -4.20 6.54 10.14
CA THR A 15 -5.27 5.89 9.36
C THR A 15 -6.50 5.77 10.25
N GLY A 16 -7.24 6.88 10.44
CA GLY A 16 -8.26 6.97 11.48
C GLY A 16 -7.63 7.14 12.88
N ARG A 17 -7.94 6.26 13.85
CA ARG A 17 -7.28 6.25 15.16
C ARG A 17 -5.92 5.54 15.02
N PRO A 18 -4.78 6.23 15.22
CA PRO A 18 -3.47 5.61 15.07
C PRO A 18 -3.28 4.47 16.08
N ALA A 19 -2.57 3.44 15.66
CA ALA A 19 -2.07 2.43 16.60
C ALA A 19 -1.12 3.08 17.61
N SER A 20 -1.13 2.61 18.86
CA SER A 20 -0.23 3.10 19.90
C SER A 20 1.21 2.59 19.72
N HIS A 21 1.41 1.54 18.91
CA HIS A 21 2.71 0.91 18.68
C HIS A 21 2.88 0.53 17.21
N PRO A 22 4.12 0.40 16.71
CA PRO A 22 4.41 -0.15 15.39
C PRO A 22 3.82 -1.55 15.22
N ARG A 23 3.38 -1.85 14.00
CA ARG A 23 2.91 -3.20 13.63
C ARG A 23 4.03 -3.94 12.93
N ARG A 24 4.18 -5.24 13.20
CA ARG A 24 5.25 -6.09 12.64
C ARG A 24 4.66 -7.22 11.83
N TYR A 25 5.04 -7.29 10.55
CA TYR A 25 4.51 -8.25 9.59
C TYR A 25 5.65 -9.10 9.01
N ALA A 26 5.35 -10.32 8.56
CA ALA A 26 6.30 -11.04 7.68
C ALA A 26 6.34 -10.36 6.30
N PRO A 27 7.43 -10.51 5.50
CA PRO A 27 7.58 -9.83 4.22
C PRO A 27 6.44 -10.10 3.24
N ASP A 28 5.94 -11.33 3.20
CA ASP A 28 4.86 -11.75 2.31
C ASP A 28 3.47 -11.65 2.95
N GLU A 29 3.38 -11.11 4.16
CA GLU A 29 2.11 -10.98 4.88
C GLU A 29 1.30 -9.80 4.33
N LEU A 30 0.06 -10.09 3.91
CA LEU A 30 -0.83 -9.08 3.35
C LEU A 30 -1.38 -8.15 4.44
N VAL A 31 -1.12 -6.85 4.30
CA VAL A 31 -1.63 -5.82 5.21
C VAL A 31 -2.85 -5.14 4.59
N ARG A 32 -3.98 -5.15 5.30
CA ARG A 32 -5.16 -4.36 4.90
C ARG A 32 -4.90 -2.87 5.15
N PHE A 33 -5.01 -2.08 4.09
CA PHE A 33 -4.88 -0.63 4.10
C PHE A 33 -6.24 0.00 3.73
N ASP A 34 -6.90 0.61 4.70
CA ASP A 34 -8.18 1.29 4.48
C ASP A 34 -7.92 2.77 4.18
N ALA A 35 -8.16 3.18 2.92
CA ALA A 35 -8.06 4.57 2.50
C ALA A 35 -9.37 5.05 1.85
N ARG A 36 -9.73 6.32 2.13
CA ARG A 36 -10.82 7.01 1.43
C ARG A 36 -10.22 7.90 0.36
N ILE A 37 -10.60 7.67 -0.90
CA ILE A 37 -10.11 8.44 -2.05
C ILE A 37 -11.28 9.15 -2.76
N PRO A 38 -11.03 10.25 -3.49
CA PRO A 38 -12.06 10.90 -4.30
C PRO A 38 -12.64 9.94 -5.35
N ALA A 39 -13.96 10.00 -5.56
CA ALA A 39 -14.67 9.12 -6.49
C ALA A 39 -14.11 9.16 -7.92
N ARG A 40 -13.64 10.33 -8.37
CA ARG A 40 -12.99 10.48 -9.68
C ARG A 40 -11.71 9.65 -9.83
N LEU A 41 -10.91 9.54 -8.77
CA LEU A 41 -9.70 8.73 -8.77
C LEU A 41 -10.03 7.24 -8.70
N ALA A 42 -11.04 6.88 -7.88
CA ALA A 42 -11.56 5.52 -7.86
C ALA A 42 -12.05 5.09 -9.25
N LYS A 43 -12.79 5.95 -9.97
CA LYS A 43 -13.23 5.65 -11.34
C LYS A 43 -12.03 5.34 -12.26
N GLN A 44 -11.01 6.20 -12.26
CA GLN A 44 -9.82 5.99 -13.10
C GLN A 44 -9.14 4.66 -12.80
N LEU A 45 -8.98 4.31 -11.53
CA LEU A 45 -8.42 3.02 -11.11
C LEU A 45 -9.24 1.84 -11.63
N TYR A 46 -10.57 1.90 -11.52
CA TYR A 46 -11.47 0.84 -11.98
C TYR A 46 -11.52 0.74 -13.51
N ASP A 47 -11.47 1.87 -14.23
CA ASP A 47 -11.42 1.88 -15.70
C ASP A 47 -10.15 1.16 -16.21
N VAL A 48 -8.99 1.42 -15.59
CA VAL A 48 -7.74 0.73 -15.94
C VAL A 48 -7.82 -0.76 -15.64
N ALA A 49 -8.29 -1.13 -14.44
CA ALA A 49 -8.46 -2.53 -14.07
C ALA A 49 -9.38 -3.29 -15.04
N LEU A 50 -10.48 -2.66 -15.45
CA LEU A 50 -11.41 -3.22 -16.43
C LEU A 50 -10.75 -3.37 -17.81
N SER A 51 -10.06 -2.34 -18.29
CA SER A 51 -9.36 -2.33 -19.59
C SER A 51 -8.30 -3.43 -19.67
N ASP A 52 -7.54 -3.62 -18.60
CA ASP A 52 -6.42 -4.57 -18.57
C ASP A 52 -6.84 -5.99 -18.19
N GLY A 53 -8.11 -6.21 -17.82
CA GLY A 53 -8.62 -7.49 -17.33
C GLY A 53 -7.97 -7.92 -16.00
N ARG A 54 -7.54 -6.96 -15.18
CA ARG A 54 -6.81 -7.20 -13.92
C ARG A 54 -7.68 -6.87 -12.71
N SER A 55 -7.31 -7.40 -11.55
CA SER A 55 -7.97 -7.02 -10.30
C SER A 55 -7.60 -5.58 -9.91
N VAL A 56 -8.57 -4.85 -9.35
CA VAL A 56 -8.37 -3.48 -8.84
C VAL A 56 -7.22 -3.42 -7.84
N THR A 57 -7.08 -4.43 -6.99
CA THR A 57 -5.99 -4.54 -6.01
C THR A 57 -4.62 -4.60 -6.67
N ALA A 58 -4.46 -5.39 -7.73
CA ALA A 58 -3.19 -5.52 -8.43
C ALA A 58 -2.79 -4.20 -9.12
N VAL A 59 -3.72 -3.59 -9.85
CA VAL A 59 -3.50 -2.28 -10.49
C VAL A 59 -3.17 -1.21 -9.44
N HIS A 60 -3.89 -1.20 -8.32
CA HIS A 60 -3.62 -0.27 -7.21
C HIS A 60 -2.21 -0.45 -6.63
N ALA A 61 -1.79 -1.70 -6.40
CA ALA A 61 -0.46 -1.99 -5.86
C ALA A 61 0.64 -1.53 -6.82
N ASP A 62 0.51 -1.81 -8.12
CA ASP A 62 1.49 -1.40 -9.14
C ASP A 62 1.59 0.12 -9.25
N LEU A 63 0.45 0.82 -9.33
CA LEU A 63 0.42 2.28 -9.40
C LEU A 63 1.02 2.93 -8.14
N LEU A 64 0.76 2.35 -6.96
CA LEU A 64 1.32 2.83 -5.70
C LEU A 64 2.84 2.58 -5.65
N ALA A 65 3.31 1.40 -6.06
CA ALA A 65 4.73 1.08 -6.11
C ALA A 65 5.48 2.06 -7.04
N ALA A 66 5.00 2.24 -8.27
CA ALA A 66 5.58 3.19 -9.22
C ALA A 66 5.61 4.63 -8.67
N ALA A 67 4.54 5.08 -8.02
CA ALA A 67 4.50 6.42 -7.41
C ALA A 67 5.51 6.57 -6.26
N LEU A 68 5.71 5.54 -5.44
CA LEU A 68 6.69 5.53 -4.35
C LEU A 68 8.13 5.50 -4.88
N GLU A 69 8.40 4.73 -5.94
CA GLU A 69 9.70 4.72 -6.62
C GLU A 69 10.03 6.10 -7.19
N CYS A 70 9.11 6.73 -7.92
CA CYS A 70 9.28 8.10 -8.43
C CYS A 70 9.54 9.12 -7.32
N ARG A 71 8.87 8.96 -6.16
CA ARG A 71 9.09 9.84 -5.00
C ARG A 71 10.46 9.61 -4.35
N GLY A 72 10.92 8.36 -4.26
CA GLY A 72 12.23 8.00 -3.73
C GLY A 72 13.35 8.61 -4.56
N VAL A 73 13.25 8.53 -5.89
CA VAL A 73 14.21 9.15 -6.83
C VAL A 73 14.29 10.67 -6.69
N ALA A 74 13.23 11.33 -6.21
CA ALA A 74 13.21 12.78 -5.99
C ALA A 74 13.74 13.22 -4.61
N MET A 75 14.02 12.29 -3.70
CA MET A 75 14.50 12.57 -2.34
C MET A 75 15.96 12.13 -2.12
N ASP A 76 16.60 11.58 -3.15
CA ASP A 76 18.03 11.24 -3.25
C ASP A 76 18.74 12.31 -4.12
#